data_AF-A0AAW9Q5Q2-F1
#
_entry.id   AF-A0AAW9Q5Q2-F1
#
_cell.length_a   1.000
_cell.length_b   1.000
_cell.length_c   1.000
_cell.angle_alpha   90.00
_cell.angle_beta   90.00
_cell.angle_gamma   90.00
#
_symmetry.space_group_name_H-M   'P 1'
#
loop_
_entity.id
_entity.type
_entity.pdbx_description
1 polymer ?
#
loop_
_entity_poly.entity_id
_entity_poly.type
_entity_poly.pdbx_seq_one_letter_code
_entity_poly.pdbx_strand_id
1 'polypeptide(L)' 'MTRSQVVVNWQVGDRVRHDKFGDGKVTNLLGEGNKMFLAVAFPGQGKKILDPKLAPIERI' A
#
# COMPACT_ATOMS: atom_id res chain seq x y z
N MET A 1 19.36 18.24 10.30
CA MET A 1 17.92 17.90 10.28
C MET A 1 17.62 17.21 8.96
N THR A 2 17.62 15.89 8.90
CA THR A 2 17.13 15.16 7.73
C THR A 2 16.22 14.06 8.25
N ARG A 3 14.91 14.28 8.17
CA ARG A 3 13.94 13.19 8.31
C ARG A 3 14.18 12.29 7.09
N SER A 4 14.90 11.19 7.28
CA SER A 4 15.05 10.14 6.28
C SER A 4 13.65 9.66 5.93
N GLN A 5 13.15 10.08 4.76
CA GLN A 5 11.87 9.62 4.25
C GLN A 5 12.06 8.13 3.97
N VAL A 6 11.48 7.28 4.82
CA VAL A 6 11.49 5.83 4.60
C VAL A 6 10.65 5.59 3.35
N VAL A 7 11.33 5.43 2.22
CA VAL A 7 10.70 4.96 0.99
C VAL A 7 10.44 3.48 1.22
N VAL A 8 9.22 3.16 1.66
CA VAL A 8 8.80 1.76 1.79
C VAL A 8 8.74 1.18 0.38
N ASN A 9 9.68 0.29 0.08
CA ASN A 9 9.72 -0.41 -1.20
C ASN A 9 8.67 -1.52 -1.18
N TRP A 10 7.50 -1.22 -1.75
CA TRP A 10 6.39 -2.14 -1.87
C TRP A 10 6.60 -3.15 -2.99
N GLN A 11 6.12 -4.37 -2.78
CA GLN A 11 6.18 -5.47 -3.74
C GLN A 11 4.84 -6.21 -3.82
N VAL A 12 4.58 -6.84 -4.97
CA VAL A 12 3.46 -7.77 -5.09
C VAL A 12 3.69 -8.92 -4.10
N GLY A 13 2.66 -9.22 -3.30
CA GLY A 13 2.76 -10.19 -2.23
C GLY A 13 2.78 -9.58 -0.83
N ASP A 14 3.21 -8.32 -0.69
CA ASP A 14 3.27 -7.62 0.59
C ASP A 14 1.89 -7.57 1.26
N ARG A 15 1.90 -7.64 2.59
CA ARG A 15 0.70 -7.52 3.41
C ARG A 15 0.61 -6.10 3.96
N VAL A 16 -0.61 -5.59 3.97
CA VAL A 16 -0.92 -4.27 4.51
C VAL A 16 -2.07 -4.37 5.50
N ARG A 17 -2.06 -3.54 6.53
CA ARG A 17 -3.24 -3.27 7.36
C ARG A 17 -3.77 -1.89 7.00
N HIS A 18 -5.08 -1.79 6.77
CA HIS A 18 -5.77 -0.53 6.54
C HIS A 18 -6.87 -0.36 7.59
N ASP A 19 -6.95 0.80 8.22
CA ASP A 19 -7.88 1.06 9.35
C ASP A 19 -9.33 0.65 9.07
N LYS A 20 -9.85 0.97 7.87
CA LYS A 20 -11.22 0.66 7.45
C LYS A 20 -11.42 -0.74 6.83
N PHE A 21 -10.41 -1.29 6.16
CA PHE A 21 -10.58 -2.48 5.33
C PHE A 21 -9.92 -3.73 5.93
N GLY A 22 -9.22 -3.57 7.05
CA GLY A 22 -8.47 -4.64 7.70
C GLY A 22 -7.23 -5.02 6.91
N ASP A 23 -6.90 -6.31 6.96
CA ASP A 23 -5.68 -6.85 6.36
C ASP A 23 -5.89 -7.13 4.87
N GLY A 24 -4.95 -6.67 4.05
CA GLY A 24 -4.95 -6.83 2.60
C GLY A 24 -3.62 -7.34 2.07
N LYS A 25 -3.63 -7.78 0.82
CA LYS A 25 -2.43 -8.21 0.09
C LYS A 25 -2.24 -7.39 -1.17
N VAL A 26 -1.04 -6.87 -1.38
CA VAL A 26 -0.67 -6.19 -2.63
C VAL A 26 -0.69 -7.20 -3.77
N THR A 27 -1.52 -6.91 -4.77
CA THR A 27 -1.71 -7.74 -5.97
C THR A 27 -1.06 -7.14 -7.21
N ASN A 28 -0.89 -5.82 -7.24
CA ASN A 28 -0.18 -5.14 -8.31
C ASN A 28 0.39 -3.80 -7.84
N LEU A 29 1.44 -3.34 -8.52
CA LEU A 29 1.99 -2.01 -8.41
C LEU A 29 1.64 -1.25 -9.69
N LEU A 30 1.18 0.00 -9.55
CA LEU A 30 0.77 0.84 -10.68
C LEU A 30 1.60 2.12 -10.66
N GLY A 31 2.07 2.55 -11.83
CA GLY A 31 2.90 3.74 -11.95
C GLY A 31 4.31 3.54 -11.37
N GLU A 32 5.07 4.62 -11.34
CA GLU A 32 6.51 4.60 -11.05
C GLU A 32 6.93 5.80 -10.20
N GLY A 33 8.02 5.64 -9.45
CA GLY A 33 8.65 6.70 -8.66
C GLY A 33 7.67 7.39 -7.70
N ASN A 34 7.41 8.67 -7.95
CA ASN A 34 6.58 9.48 -7.07
C ASN A 34 5.06 9.31 -7.24
N LYS A 35 4.61 8.71 -8.34
CA LYS A 35 3.19 8.47 -8.66
C LYS A 35 2.91 6.96 -8.68
N MET A 36 3.33 6.27 -7.64
CA MET A 36 3.13 4.84 -7.45
C MET A 36 1.85 4.58 -6.64
N PHE A 37 1.03 3.64 -7.08
CA PHE A 37 -0.17 3.18 -6.40
C PHE A 37 -0.13 1.67 -6.16
N LEU A 38 -0.72 1.23 -5.06
CA LEU A 38 -0.85 -0.18 -4.69
C LEU A 38 -2.25 -0.67 -5.03
N ALA A 39 -2.33 -1.75 -5.80
CA ALA A 39 -3.56 -2.47 -5.99
C ALA A 39 -3.66 -3.59 -4.94
N VAL A 40 -4.48 -3.40 -3.91
CA VAL A 40 -4.57 -4.28 -2.73
C VAL A 40 -5.89 -5.03 -2.74
N ALA A 41 -5.84 -6.35 -2.54
CA ALA A 41 -7.02 -7.17 -2.33
C ALA A 41 -7.28 -7.31 -0.82
N PHE A 42 -8.49 -6.91 -0.40
CA PHE A 42 -8.98 -7.02 0.97
C PHE A 42 -10.09 -8.08 1.03
N PRO A 43 -9.97 -9.11 1.88
CA PRO A 43 -11.02 -10.12 2.05
C PRO A 43 -12.36 -9.47 2.41
N GLY A 44 -13.44 -9.82 1.68
CA GLY A 44 -14.78 -9.27 1.90
C GLY A 44 -15.00 -7.82 1.43
N GLN A 45 -13.95 -7.06 1.08
CA GLN A 45 -14.02 -5.67 0.61
C GLN A 45 -13.63 -5.50 -0.87
N GLY A 46 -13.04 -6.54 -1.46
CA GLY A 46 -12.59 -6.56 -2.86
C GLY A 46 -11.25 -5.84 -3.07
N LYS A 47 -10.98 -5.46 -4.31
CA LYS A 47 -9.74 -4.79 -4.70
C LYS A 47 -9.85 -3.27 -4.56
N LYS A 48 -8.83 -2.63 -4.01
CA LYS A 48 -8.70 -1.17 -3.87
C LYS A 48 -7.38 -0.69 -4.47
N ILE A 49 -7.37 0.52 -5.00
CA ILE A 49 -6.15 1.21 -5.44
C ILE A 49 -5.84 2.27 -4.39
N LEU A 50 -4.64 2.22 -3.81
CA LEU A 50 -4.22 3.08 -2.71
C LEU A 50 -2.95 3.83 -3.09
N ASP A 51 -2.88 5.12 -2.81
CA ASP A 51 -1.61 5.84 -2.79
C ASP A 51 -0.94 5.56 -1.44
N PRO A 52 0.21 4.86 -1.39
CA PRO A 52 0.86 4.51 -0.13
C PRO A 52 1.38 5.73 0.66
N LYS A 53 1.42 6.92 0.06
CA LYS A 53 1.79 8.17 0.75
C LYS A 53 0.61 8.84 1.44
N LEU A 54 -0.61 8.55 1.01
CA LEU A 54 -1.83 9.21 1.49
C LEU A 54 -2.78 8.26 2.22
N ALA A 55 -2.78 6.98 1.86
CA ALA A 55 -3.64 5.99 2.47
C ALA A 55 -3.14 5.65 3.89
N PRO A 56 -4.05 5.51 4.87
CA PRO A 56 -3.70 5.06 6.22
C PRO A 56 -3.43 3.55 6.20
N ILE A 57 -2.24 3.18 5.74
CA ILE A 57 -1.79 1.79 5.64
C ILE A 57 -0.47 1.56 6.34
N GLU A 58 -0.35 0.40 6.97
CA GLU A 58 0.87 -0.09 7.58
C GLU A 58 1.30 -1.39 6.90
N ARG A 59 2.60 -1.55 6.67
CA ARG A 59 3.16 -2.83 6.21
C ARG A 59 3.23 -3.78 7.40
N ILE A 60 2.77 -5.02 7.21
CA ILE A 60 2.85 -6.11 8.18
C ILE A 60 3.99 -7.06 7.82
#